data_AF-A0A947AFT3-F1
#
_entry.id   AF-A0A947AFT3-F1
#
_cell.length_a   1.000
_cell.length_b   1.000
_cell.length_c   1.000
_cell.angle_alpha   90.00
_cell.angle_beta   90.00
_cell.angle_gamma   90.00
#
_symmetry.space_group_name_H-M   'P 1'
#
loop_
_entity.id
_entity.type
_entity.pdbx_description
1 polymer ?
#
loop_
_entity_poly.entity_id
_entity_poly.type
_entity_poly.pdbx_seq_one_letter_code
_entity_poly.pdbx_strand_id
1 'polypeptide(L)'
;SYGDILTYLSTPLAAWWLWPNVIKEEMYYIIAAVIIYILPAIFALLKFGKLASYHTWITKISAVLMSIGVVMLLGFNYNLLFHIAIYFLVFEMLENIVITIILPKQKSDIYSIWHAWKERS
;
A
#
# COMPACT_ATOMS: atom_id res chain seq x y z
N SER A 1 0.46 -16.63 -12.23
CA SER A 1 -0.34 -17.82 -12.60
C SER A 1 -1.77 -17.63 -12.14
N TYR A 2 -2.77 -18.32 -12.72
CA TYR A 2 -4.15 -18.29 -12.22
C TYR A 2 -4.23 -18.71 -10.74
N GLY A 3 -3.35 -19.61 -10.29
CA GLY A 3 -3.24 -20.02 -8.89
C GLY A 3 -2.91 -18.87 -7.94
N ASP A 4 -1.98 -17.98 -8.31
CA ASP A 4 -1.59 -16.85 -7.45
C ASP A 4 -2.77 -15.89 -7.23
N ILE A 5 -3.55 -15.62 -8.28
CA ILE A 5 -4.74 -14.77 -8.22
C ILE A 5 -5.77 -15.38 -7.26
N LEU A 6 -6.01 -16.69 -7.36
CA LEU A 6 -6.91 -17.41 -6.46
C LEU A 6 -6.44 -17.35 -5.00
N THR A 7 -5.14 -17.50 -4.75
CA THR A 7 -4.57 -17.38 -3.40
C THR A 7 -4.71 -15.96 -2.84
N TYR A 8 -4.48 -14.94 -3.66
CA TYR A 8 -4.64 -13.56 -3.22
C TYR A 8 -6.11 -13.20 -2.93
N LEU A 9 -7.06 -13.72 -3.72
CA LEU A 9 -8.48 -13.49 -3.50
C LEU A 9 -9.08 -14.31 -2.35
N SER A 10 -8.54 -15.50 -2.05
CA SER A 10 -9.02 -16.31 -0.94
C SER A 10 -8.68 -15.71 0.42
N THR A 11 -7.58 -14.94 0.51
CA THR A 11 -7.10 -14.33 1.76
C THR A 11 -8.12 -13.38 2.41
N PRO A 12 -8.65 -12.34 1.74
CA PRO A 12 -9.67 -11.46 2.32
C PRO A 12 -10.99 -12.19 2.60
N LEU A 13 -11.35 -13.19 1.78
CA LEU A 13 -12.55 -14.01 2.03
C LEU A 13 -12.42 -14.87 3.29
N ALA A 14 -11.26 -15.49 3.50
CA ALA A 14 -10.96 -16.24 4.71
C ALA A 14 -10.94 -15.33 5.94
N ALA A 15 -10.36 -14.12 5.82
CA ALA A 15 -10.36 -13.13 6.89
C ALA A 15 -11.80 -12.71 7.27
N TRP A 16 -12.65 -12.47 6.28
CA TRP A 16 -14.06 -12.16 6.49
C TRP A 16 -14.82 -13.30 7.19
N TRP A 17 -14.56 -14.56 6.80
CA TRP A 17 -15.21 -15.72 7.41
C TRP A 17 -14.76 -15.93 8.86
N LEU A 18 -13.46 -15.86 9.13
CA LEU A 18 -12.87 -16.17 10.43
C LEU A 18 -13.05 -15.04 11.46
N TRP A 19 -12.98 -13.78 11.03
CA TRP A 19 -13.07 -12.60 11.91
C TRP A 19 -14.13 -11.59 11.45
N PRO A 20 -15.39 -11.98 11.24
CA PRO A 20 -16.41 -11.11 10.66
C PRO A 20 -16.67 -9.85 11.48
N ASN A 21 -16.56 -9.92 12.82
CA ASN A 21 -16.79 -8.78 13.69
C ASN A 21 -15.65 -7.76 13.60
N VAL A 22 -14.40 -8.22 13.72
CA VAL A 22 -13.19 -7.36 13.60
C VAL A 22 -13.16 -6.66 12.25
N ILE A 23 -13.46 -7.38 11.16
CA ILE A 23 -13.46 -6.80 9.82
C ILE A 23 -14.58 -5.75 9.66
N LYS A 24 -15.76 -5.94 10.26
CA LYS A 24 -16.83 -4.94 10.23
C LYS A 24 -16.47 -3.69 11.03
N GLU A 25 -15.85 -3.85 12.19
CA GLU A 25 -15.39 -2.74 13.02
C GLU A 25 -14.32 -1.90 12.30
N GLU A 26 -13.41 -2.55 11.60
CA GLU A 26 -12.28 -1.91 10.91
C GLU A 26 -12.54 -1.64 9.42
N MET A 27 -13.79 -1.79 8.95
CA MET A 27 -14.15 -1.72 7.53
C MET A 27 -13.70 -0.40 6.87
N TYR A 28 -13.91 0.73 7.55
CA TYR A 28 -13.52 2.05 7.04
C TYR A 28 -12.01 2.14 6.80
N TYR A 29 -11.22 1.60 7.73
CA TYR A 29 -9.77 1.55 7.63
C TYR A 29 -9.28 0.61 6.53
N ILE A 30 -9.92 -0.55 6.38
CA ILE A 30 -9.60 -1.51 5.31
C ILE A 30 -9.89 -0.90 3.93
N ILE A 31 -11.06 -0.28 3.76
CA ILE A 31 -11.42 0.41 2.50
C ILE A 31 -10.43 1.54 2.21
N ALA A 32 -10.07 2.34 3.23
CA ALA A 32 -9.08 3.40 3.09
C ALA A 32 -7.72 2.83 2.63
N ALA A 33 -7.22 1.76 3.26
CA ALA A 33 -5.96 1.13 2.88
C ALA A 33 -5.96 0.66 1.42
N VAL A 34 -7.06 0.07 0.95
CA VAL A 34 -7.21 -0.35 -0.46
C VAL A 34 -7.16 0.84 -1.40
N ILE A 35 -7.88 1.92 -1.09
CA ILE A 35 -7.88 3.15 -1.90
C ILE A 35 -6.48 3.76 -1.95
N ILE A 36 -5.84 3.91 -0.80
CA ILE A 36 -4.50 4.48 -0.64
C ILE A 36 -3.46 3.68 -1.44
N TYR A 37 -3.59 2.35 -1.46
CA TYR A 37 -2.70 1.48 -2.23
C TYR A 37 -2.91 1.60 -3.75
N ILE A 38 -4.15 1.72 -4.21
CA ILE A 38 -4.49 1.76 -5.65
C ILE A 38 -4.21 3.14 -6.26
N LEU A 39 -4.38 4.22 -5.51
CA LEU A 39 -4.34 5.58 -6.04
C LEU A 39 -3.00 5.94 -6.74
N PRO A 40 -1.81 5.64 -6.18
CA PRO A 40 -0.55 5.93 -6.85
C PRO A 40 -0.37 5.13 -8.14
N ALA A 41 -0.86 3.90 -8.18
CA ALA A 41 -0.81 3.04 -9.37
C ALA A 41 -1.66 3.63 -10.50
N ILE A 42 -2.85 4.15 -10.19
CA ILE A 42 -3.70 4.87 -11.15
C ILE A 42 -2.98 6.12 -11.66
N PHE A 43 -2.41 6.94 -10.78
CA PHE A 43 -1.68 8.15 -11.16
C PHE A 43 -0.51 7.86 -12.11
N ALA A 44 0.27 6.81 -11.80
CA ALA A 44 1.38 6.38 -12.66
C ALA A 44 0.88 5.90 -14.03
N LEU A 45 -0.21 5.12 -14.06
CA LEU A 45 -0.81 4.62 -15.30
C LEU A 45 -1.32 5.78 -16.17
N LEU A 46 -2.00 6.77 -15.58
CA LEU A 46 -2.48 7.95 -16.29
C LEU A 46 -1.34 8.80 -16.86
N LYS A 47 -0.25 8.97 -16.11
CA LYS A 47 0.88 9.81 -16.55
C LYS A 47 1.81 9.11 -17.55
N PHE A 48 2.18 7.86 -17.29
CA PHE A 48 3.22 7.15 -18.04
C PHE A 48 2.67 6.06 -18.98
N GLY A 49 1.38 5.76 -18.91
CA GLY A 49 0.77 4.63 -19.63
C GLY A 49 1.17 3.27 -19.08
N LYS A 50 1.85 3.22 -17.93
CA LYS A 50 2.40 2.01 -17.30
C LYS A 50 2.37 2.14 -15.77
N LEU A 51 2.25 1.00 -15.09
CA LEU A 51 2.31 0.96 -13.62
C LEU A 51 3.74 1.27 -13.15
N ALA A 52 3.87 2.25 -12.25
CA ALA A 52 5.14 2.52 -11.58
C ALA A 52 5.33 1.54 -10.41
N SER A 53 6.56 1.09 -10.23
CA SER A 53 6.99 0.30 -9.08
C SER A 53 8.13 1.03 -8.39
N TYR A 54 7.79 1.91 -7.47
CA TYR A 54 8.76 2.60 -6.63
C TYR A 54 9.01 1.79 -5.37
N HIS A 55 10.27 1.68 -4.97
CA HIS A 55 10.69 0.90 -3.80
C HIS A 55 11.31 1.83 -2.78
N THR A 56 10.51 2.81 -2.35
CA THR A 56 10.96 3.80 -1.39
C THR A 56 11.19 3.17 -0.02
N TRP A 57 11.94 3.87 0.83
CA TRP A 57 12.09 3.41 2.22
C TRP A 57 10.76 3.38 2.97
N ILE A 58 9.85 4.32 2.66
CA ILE A 58 8.52 4.36 3.29
C ILE A 58 7.72 3.13 2.90
N THR A 59 7.72 2.70 1.63
CA THR A 59 6.96 1.49 1.21
C THR A 59 7.38 0.25 2.00
N LYS A 60 8.69 0.09 2.26
CA LYS A 60 9.21 -1.04 3.05
C LYS A 60 8.75 -0.97 4.51
N ILE A 61 8.83 0.21 5.12
CA ILE A 61 8.42 0.42 6.52
C ILE A 61 6.92 0.20 6.66
N SER A 62 6.12 0.81 5.79
CA SER A 62 4.66 0.63 5.74
C SER A 62 4.28 -0.84 5.59
N ALA A 63 4.94 -1.58 4.69
CA ALA A 63 4.68 -3.00 4.48
C ALA A 63 4.95 -3.85 5.74
N VAL A 64 6.06 -3.58 6.43
CA VAL A 64 6.39 -4.26 7.71
C VAL A 64 5.37 -3.91 8.79
N LEU A 65 5.07 -2.62 8.98
CA LEU A 65 4.08 -2.17 9.96
C LEU A 65 2.70 -2.76 9.69
N MET A 66 2.26 -2.78 8.43
CA MET A 66 0.98 -3.35 8.03
C MET A 66 0.93 -4.85 8.28
N SER A 67 2.01 -5.59 7.96
CA SER A 67 2.09 -7.03 8.20
C SER A 67 1.94 -7.37 9.68
N ILE A 68 2.70 -6.68 10.54
CA ILE A 68 2.63 -6.90 12.00
C ILE A 68 1.27 -6.41 12.54
N GLY A 69 0.77 -5.27 12.04
CA GLY A 69 -0.50 -4.69 12.44
C GLY A 69 -1.69 -5.62 12.16
N VAL A 70 -1.74 -6.26 10.99
CA VAL A 70 -2.79 -7.23 10.64
C VAL A 70 -2.73 -8.46 11.55
N VAL A 71 -1.54 -8.98 11.86
CA VAL A 71 -1.37 -10.11 12.79
C VAL A 71 -1.84 -9.74 14.20
N MET A 72 -1.49 -8.55 14.67
CA MET A 72 -1.93 -8.04 15.98
C MET A 72 -3.45 -7.84 16.04
N LEU A 73 -4.04 -7.31 14.97
CA LEU A 73 -5.47 -7.08 14.86
C LEU A 73 -6.24 -8.40 14.83
N LEU A 74 -5.93 -9.31 13.91
CA LEU A 74 -6.70 -10.56 13.75
C LEU A 74 -6.38 -11.60 14.83
N GLY A 75 -5.11 -11.72 15.22
CA GLY A 75 -4.67 -12.73 16.18
C GLY A 75 -4.93 -12.37 17.63
N PHE A 76 -4.92 -11.07 17.97
CA PHE A 76 -4.96 -10.60 19.36
C PHE A 76 -5.98 -9.49 19.61
N ASN A 77 -6.74 -9.06 18.61
CA ASN A 77 -7.73 -7.98 18.70
C ASN A 77 -7.14 -6.63 19.16
N TYR A 78 -5.86 -6.36 18.83
CA TYR A 78 -5.21 -5.07 19.08
C TYR A 78 -5.07 -4.28 17.78
N ASN A 79 -5.83 -3.19 17.65
CA ASN A 79 -5.93 -2.41 16.40
C ASN A 79 -4.93 -1.26 16.26
N LEU A 80 -4.29 -0.82 17.34
CA LEU A 80 -3.41 0.37 17.34
C LEU A 80 -2.33 0.31 16.25
N LEU A 81 -1.63 -0.82 16.13
CA LEU A 81 -0.53 -0.94 15.17
C LEU A 81 -1.04 -0.97 13.73
N PHE A 82 -2.22 -1.56 13.50
CA PHE A 82 -2.90 -1.54 12.21
C PHE A 82 -3.28 -0.11 11.80
N HIS A 83 -3.83 0.69 12.72
CA HIS A 83 -4.13 2.11 12.45
C HIS A 83 -2.87 2.91 12.15
N ILE A 84 -1.80 2.74 12.94
CA ILE A 84 -0.49 3.37 12.68
C ILE A 84 0.01 3.02 11.28
N ALA A 85 -0.08 1.76 10.88
CA ALA A 85 0.33 1.32 9.54
C ALA A 85 -0.44 2.03 8.43
N ILE A 86 -1.74 2.30 8.62
CA ILE A 86 -2.55 3.03 7.63
C ILE A 86 -2.08 4.48 7.48
N TYR A 87 -1.70 5.16 8.56
CA TYR A 87 -1.12 6.50 8.45
C TYR A 87 0.21 6.47 7.67
N PHE A 88 1.04 5.44 7.86
CA PHE A 88 2.25 5.23 7.06
C PHE A 88 1.94 4.98 5.59
N LEU A 89 0.87 4.22 5.27
CA LEU A 89 0.40 4.08 3.89
C LEU A 89 -0.01 5.43 3.27
N VAL A 90 -0.62 6.34 4.03
CA VAL A 90 -0.92 7.70 3.51
C VAL A 90 0.37 8.41 3.11
N PHE A 91 1.40 8.38 3.95
CA PHE A 91 2.69 8.99 3.62
C PHE A 91 3.34 8.33 2.40
N GLU A 92 3.27 7.01 2.29
CA GLU A 92 3.73 6.25 1.13
C GLU A 92 3.02 6.69 -0.16
N MET A 93 1.70 6.78 -0.13
CA MET A 93 0.89 7.21 -1.26
C MET A 93 1.27 8.61 -1.72
N LEU A 94 1.41 9.55 -0.77
CA LEU A 94 1.83 10.92 -1.07
C LEU A 94 3.23 10.95 -1.70
N GLU A 95 4.19 10.22 -1.13
CA GLU A 95 5.54 10.12 -1.68
C GLU A 95 5.52 9.56 -3.12
N ASN A 96 4.78 8.48 -3.37
CA ASN A 96 4.69 7.87 -4.69
C ASN A 96 4.02 8.80 -5.72
N ILE A 97 2.99 9.55 -5.33
CA ILE A 97 2.36 10.55 -6.20
C ILE A 97 3.35 11.69 -6.51
N VAL A 98 4.08 12.19 -5.51
CA VAL A 98 5.09 13.25 -5.71
C VAL A 98 6.20 12.78 -6.64
N ILE A 99 6.73 11.57 -6.45
CA ILE A 99 7.73 10.97 -7.36
C ILE A 99 7.17 10.86 -8.77
N THR A 100 5.92 10.39 -8.91
CA THR A 100 5.23 10.30 -10.20
C THR A 100 5.18 11.65 -10.88
N ILE A 101 4.86 12.73 -10.15
CA ILE A 101 4.79 14.09 -10.69
C ILE A 101 6.18 14.61 -11.11
N ILE A 102 7.22 14.37 -10.31
CA ILE A 102 8.58 14.87 -10.55
C ILE A 102 9.23 14.20 -11.77
N LEU A 103 9.02 12.90 -11.96
CA LEU A 103 9.73 12.16 -13.00
C LEU A 103 9.15 12.43 -14.41
N PRO A 104 9.99 12.68 -15.42
CA PRO A 104 9.52 12.89 -16.80
C PRO A 104 9.12 11.59 -17.48
N LYS A 105 9.73 10.46 -17.10
CA LYS A 105 9.45 9.11 -17.60
C LYS A 105 9.45 8.12 -16.44
N GLN A 106 8.76 7.00 -16.61
CA GLN A 106 8.79 5.92 -15.63
C GLN A 106 10.25 5.44 -15.42
N LYS A 107 10.70 5.46 -14.16
CA LYS A 107 11.94 4.83 -13.70
C LYS A 107 11.61 3.88 -12.55
N SER A 108 12.24 2.72 -12.56
CA SER A 108 12.23 1.78 -11.43
C SER A 108 13.30 2.19 -10.42
N ASP A 109 13.29 1.62 -9.23
CA ASP A 109 14.37 1.76 -8.23
C ASP A 109 14.59 3.19 -7.68
N ILE A 110 13.51 3.96 -7.56
CA ILE A 110 13.53 5.22 -6.82
C ILE A 110 13.34 4.93 -5.34
N TYR A 111 14.35 5.23 -4.54
CA TYR A 111 14.36 4.95 -3.09
C TYR A 111 13.78 6.08 -2.21
N SER A 112 13.60 7.28 -2.76
CA SER A 112 12.99 8.43 -2.08
C SER A 112 12.69 9.58 -3.05
N ILE A 113 11.89 10.56 -2.60
CA ILE A 113 11.65 11.83 -3.32
C ILE A 113 12.96 12.54 -3.70
N TRP A 114 13.95 12.53 -2.80
CA TRP A 114 15.26 13.14 -3.05
C TRP A 114 16.00 12.50 -4.23
N HIS A 115 15.87 11.18 -4.39
CA HIS A 115 16.46 10.47 -5.50
C HIS A 115 15.74 10.82 -6.81
N ALA A 116 14.40 10.89 -6.80
CA ALA A 116 13.61 11.32 -7.96
C ALA A 116 13.97 12.73 -8.43
N TRP A 117 14.22 13.66 -7.50
CA TRP A 117 14.59 15.04 -7.84
C TRP A 117 15.95 15.14 -8.52
N LYS A 118 16.92 14.29 -8.17
CA LYS A 118 18.22 14.20 -8.86
C LYS A 118 18.08 13.61 -10.27
N GLU A 119 17.15 12.68 -10.44
CA GLU A 119 16.89 11.95 -11.69
C GLU A 119 15.96 12.69 -12.68
N ARG A 120 15.59 13.94 -12.37
CA ARG A 120 14.64 14.75 -13.15
C ARG A 120 15.23 15.30 -14.46
N SER A 121 16.56 15.35 -14.60
CA SER A 121 17.29 15.90 -15.75
C SER A 121 17.39 14.92 -16.90
#